data_AF-A0A3N0E683-F1
#
_entry.id   AF-A0A3N0E683-F1
#
_cell.length_a   1.000
_cell.length_b   1.000
_cell.length_c   1.000
_cell.angle_alpha   90.00
_cell.angle_beta   90.00
_cell.angle_gamma   90.00
#
_symmetry.space_group_name_H-M   'P 1'
#
loop_
_entity.id
_entity.type
_entity.pdbx_description
1 polymer ?
#
loop_
_entity_poly.entity_id
_entity_poly.type
_entity_poly.pdbx_seq_one_letter_code
_entity_poly.pdbx_strand_id
1 'polypeptide(L)'
;MTRRLIIVRHAKAEDENGSDRERTLTDKGRGQADDVGATLAAEGVVPDHVICSAAVRTRQTLELALAHFPERPTIDFEEAAYGADPDTILDLVHMVDPEVGTLVVVGHNPTMAQLAALFTGSGSLTSFPTGGIAIIDLEVEWLYAEPGTGTGRILT
;
A
#
# COMPACT_ATOMS: atom_id res chain seq x y z
N MET A 1 5.72 -4.45 -20.71
CA MET A 1 4.33 -4.36 -20.21
C MET A 1 4.36 -3.44 -19.01
N THR A 2 3.38 -2.56 -18.82
CA THR A 2 3.39 -1.62 -17.68
C THR A 2 2.72 -2.28 -16.49
N ARG A 3 3.38 -2.30 -15.32
CA ARG A 3 2.77 -2.72 -14.04
C ARG A 3 2.50 -1.50 -13.19
N ARG A 4 1.44 -1.55 -12.40
CA ARG A 4 1.10 -0.47 -11.48
C ARG A 4 1.22 -0.93 -10.03
N LEU A 5 2.23 -0.41 -9.33
CA LEU A 5 2.41 -0.61 -7.90
C LEU A 5 1.80 0.57 -7.14
N ILE A 6 0.91 0.26 -6.20
CA ILE A 6 0.30 1.23 -5.30
C ILE A 6 0.81 0.97 -3.90
N ILE A 7 1.40 1.99 -3.28
CA ILE A 7 1.90 1.91 -1.90
C ILE A 7 0.94 2.69 -1.01
N VAL A 8 0.40 2.04 0.00
CA VAL A 8 -0.55 2.62 0.95
C VAL A 8 -0.04 2.44 2.36
N ARG A 9 0.09 3.54 3.11
CA ARG A 9 0.23 3.47 4.57
C ARG A 9 -1.15 3.32 5.19
N HIS A 10 -1.28 2.42 6.17
CA HIS A 10 -2.52 2.27 6.93
C HIS A 10 -3.06 3.61 7.48
N ALA A 11 -4.38 3.69 7.62
CA ALA A 11 -5.07 4.84 8.19
C ALA A 11 -4.85 4.97 9.71
N LYS A 12 -5.27 6.09 10.31
CA LYS A 12 -4.99 6.39 11.72
C LYS A 12 -5.60 5.36 12.68
N ALA A 13 -4.73 4.62 13.37
CA ALA A 13 -5.10 3.69 14.42
C ALA A 13 -5.15 4.36 15.80
N GLU A 14 -5.94 3.76 16.69
CA GLU A 14 -5.98 4.06 18.13
C GLU A 14 -4.58 3.96 18.73
N ASP A 15 -4.34 4.60 19.86
CA ASP A 15 -3.09 4.42 20.58
C ASP A 15 -2.96 2.98 21.11
N GLU A 16 -1.74 2.54 21.37
CA GLU A 16 -1.50 1.17 21.85
C GLU A 16 -2.14 1.00 23.23
N ASN A 17 -3.06 0.05 23.34
CA ASN A 17 -3.65 -0.38 24.59
C ASN A 17 -3.72 -1.90 24.65
N GLY A 18 -2.54 -2.53 24.77
CA GLY A 18 -2.36 -3.98 24.69
C GLY A 18 -1.47 -4.37 23.52
N SER A 19 -1.92 -5.29 22.67
CA SER A 19 -1.17 -5.76 21.51
C SER A 19 -1.17 -4.73 20.38
N ASP A 20 0.01 -4.26 19.93
CA ASP A 20 0.08 -3.33 18.78
C ASP A 20 -0.62 -3.90 17.54
N ARG A 21 -0.51 -5.21 17.28
CA ARG A 21 -1.13 -5.86 16.11
C ARG A 21 -2.65 -5.78 16.12
N GLU A 22 -3.26 -5.70 17.31
CA GLU A 22 -4.71 -5.69 17.51
C GLU A 22 -5.31 -4.27 17.51
N ARG A 23 -4.48 -3.24 17.44
CA ARG A 23 -4.95 -1.84 17.35
C ARG A 23 -5.88 -1.66 16.16
N THR A 24 -7.06 -1.13 16.45
CA THR A 24 -8.10 -0.79 15.47
C THR A 24 -7.91 0.63 14.94
N LEU A 25 -8.57 0.94 13.83
CA LEU A 25 -8.71 2.30 13.34
C LEU A 25 -9.54 3.16 14.30
N THR A 26 -9.11 4.41 14.48
CA THR A 26 -9.93 5.46 15.10
C THR A 26 -11.11 5.81 14.18
N ASP A 27 -12.12 6.52 14.68
CA ASP A 27 -13.20 7.07 13.82
C ASP A 27 -12.65 7.93 12.68
N LYS A 28 -11.63 8.76 12.97
CA LYS A 28 -10.92 9.53 11.94
C LYS A 28 -10.20 8.61 10.94
N GLY A 29 -9.59 7.54 11.41
CA GLY A 29 -8.90 6.55 10.58
C GLY A 29 -9.85 5.80 9.66
N ARG A 30 -11.08 5.54 10.09
CA ARG A 30 -12.12 4.94 9.24
C ARG A 30 -12.48 5.87 8.08
N GLY A 31 -12.62 7.17 8.34
CA GLY A 31 -12.80 8.19 7.29
C GLY A 31 -11.61 8.24 6.33
N GLN A 32 -10.37 8.24 6.84
CA GLN A 32 -9.17 8.19 6.00
C GLN A 32 -9.09 6.92 5.13
N ALA A 33 -9.54 5.78 5.64
CA ALA A 33 -9.54 4.54 4.88
C ALA A 33 -10.59 4.54 3.76
N ASP A 34 -11.74 5.17 3.99
CA ASP A 34 -12.74 5.44 2.95
C ASP A 34 -12.16 6.38 1.87
N ASP A 35 -11.51 7.47 2.29
CA ASP A 35 -10.83 8.42 1.39
C ASP A 35 -9.76 7.74 0.53
N VAL A 36 -9.04 6.75 1.08
CA VAL A 36 -8.06 5.96 0.31
C VAL A 36 -8.75 5.25 -0.86
N GLY A 37 -9.88 4.57 -0.61
CA GLY A 37 -10.63 3.89 -1.66
C GLY A 37 -11.17 4.86 -2.71
N ALA A 38 -11.78 5.95 -2.26
CA ALA A 38 -12.31 7.00 -3.14
C ALA A 38 -11.22 7.62 -4.02
N THR A 39 -10.04 7.88 -3.45
CA THR A 39 -8.90 8.47 -4.16
C THR A 39 -8.36 7.51 -5.21
N LEU A 40 -8.17 6.24 -4.87
CA LEU A 40 -7.71 5.24 -5.83
C LEU A 40 -8.70 5.06 -6.99
N ALA A 41 -10.00 5.03 -6.71
CA ALA A 41 -11.04 4.96 -7.73
C ALA A 41 -11.03 6.21 -8.65
N ALA A 42 -10.84 7.41 -8.08
CA ALA A 42 -10.73 8.66 -8.84
C ALA A 42 -9.49 8.70 -9.75
N GLU A 43 -8.39 8.08 -9.34
CA GLU A 43 -7.17 7.90 -10.15
C GLU A 43 -7.31 6.78 -11.20
N GLY A 44 -8.47 6.14 -11.30
CA GLY A 44 -8.72 5.03 -12.22
C GLY A 44 -7.93 3.77 -11.89
N VAL A 45 -7.49 3.62 -10.64
CA VAL A 45 -6.81 2.42 -10.16
C VAL A 45 -7.86 1.37 -9.86
N VAL A 46 -7.77 0.20 -10.49
CA VAL A 46 -8.56 -0.98 -10.13
C VAL A 46 -7.58 -2.04 -9.63
N PRO A 47 -7.60 -2.40 -8.33
CA PRO A 47 -6.70 -3.42 -7.80
C PRO A 47 -7.00 -4.79 -8.40
N ASP A 48 -5.96 -5.49 -8.87
CA ASP A 48 -6.05 -6.90 -9.27
C ASP A 48 -5.62 -7.81 -8.10
N HIS A 49 -4.56 -7.40 -7.39
CA HIS A 49 -3.98 -8.10 -6.26
C HIS A 49 -3.65 -7.12 -5.14
N VAL A 50 -3.80 -7.55 -3.90
CA VAL A 50 -3.41 -6.80 -2.71
C VAL A 50 -2.51 -7.64 -1.81
N ILE A 51 -1.36 -7.08 -1.43
CA ILE A 51 -0.56 -7.56 -0.30
C ILE A 51 -0.87 -6.63 0.88
N CYS A 52 -1.43 -7.18 1.94
CA CYS A 52 -1.84 -6.41 3.11
C CYS A 52 -1.17 -6.98 4.35
N SER A 53 -0.49 -6.14 5.13
CA SER A 53 0.01 -6.59 6.42
C SER A 53 -1.12 -7.16 7.27
N ALA A 54 -0.83 -8.24 7.99
CA ALA A 54 -1.83 -8.95 8.79
C ALA A 54 -2.37 -8.19 10.02
N ALA A 55 -1.82 -7.02 10.36
CA ALA A 55 -2.32 -6.22 11.49
C ALA A 55 -3.77 -5.74 11.29
N VAL A 56 -4.51 -5.57 12.39
CA VAL A 56 -5.93 -5.22 12.35
C VAL A 56 -6.17 -3.89 11.63
N ARG A 57 -5.39 -2.85 11.93
CA ARG A 57 -5.48 -1.53 11.28
C ARG A 57 -5.25 -1.55 9.77
N THR A 58 -4.35 -2.39 9.25
CA THR A 58 -4.10 -2.50 7.80
C THR A 58 -5.24 -3.22 7.12
N ARG A 59 -5.76 -4.30 7.73
CA ARG A 59 -6.95 -5.02 7.25
C ARG A 59 -8.19 -4.12 7.20
N GLN A 60 -8.44 -3.35 8.26
CA GLN A 60 -9.56 -2.40 8.32
C GLN A 60 -9.40 -1.25 7.30
N THR A 61 -8.16 -0.79 7.07
CA THR A 61 -7.89 0.22 6.02
C THR A 61 -8.28 -0.34 4.66
N LEU A 62 -7.84 -1.56 4.36
CA LEU A 62 -8.15 -2.23 3.10
C LEU A 62 -9.64 -2.49 2.94
N GLU A 63 -10.31 -3.02 3.96
CA GLU A 63 -11.74 -3.34 3.93
C GLU A 63 -12.59 -2.13 3.52
N LEU A 64 -12.34 -0.98 4.14
CA LEU A 64 -13.06 0.26 3.84
C LEU A 64 -12.69 0.80 2.46
N ALA A 65 -11.41 0.76 2.08
CA ALA A 65 -10.99 1.19 0.75
C ALA A 65 -11.63 0.34 -0.37
N LEU A 66 -11.78 -0.98 -0.15
CA LEU A 66 -12.39 -1.89 -1.12
C LEU A 66 -13.90 -1.69 -1.32
N ALA A 67 -14.56 -0.89 -0.49
CA ALA A 67 -15.98 -0.54 -0.69
C ALA A 67 -16.21 0.27 -1.98
N HIS A 68 -15.17 0.90 -2.52
CA HIS A 68 -15.22 1.75 -3.72
C HIS A 68 -15.03 0.98 -5.04
N PHE A 69 -14.69 -0.31 -4.98
CA PHE A 69 -14.45 -1.13 -6.17
C PHE A 69 -15.57 -2.17 -6.36
N PRO A 70 -16.07 -2.34 -7.61
CA PRO A 70 -17.14 -3.29 -7.90
C PRO A 70 -16.66 -4.74 -7.79
N GLU A 71 -15.38 -4.98 -8.10
CA GLU A 71 -14.75 -6.30 -8.06
C GLU A 71 -13.79 -6.40 -6.87
N ARG A 72 -13.66 -7.60 -6.32
CA ARG A 72 -12.75 -7.88 -5.21
C ARG A 72 -11.43 -8.43 -5.79
N PRO A 73 -10.28 -7.84 -5.44
CA PRO A 73 -8.98 -8.37 -5.84
C PRO A 73 -8.67 -9.68 -5.09
N THR A 74 -7.64 -10.39 -5.55
CA THR A 74 -6.94 -11.38 -4.72
C THR A 74 -6.25 -10.67 -3.55
N ILE A 75 -6.33 -11.22 -2.33
CA ILE A 75 -5.78 -10.58 -1.13
C ILE A 75 -4.91 -11.57 -0.36
N ASP A 76 -3.65 -11.21 -0.20
CA ASP A 76 -2.71 -11.92 0.67
C ASP A 76 -2.49 -11.13 1.96
N PHE A 77 -2.84 -11.74 3.10
CA PHE A 77 -2.57 -11.16 4.41
C PHE A 77 -1.21 -11.65 4.92
N GLU A 78 -0.20 -10.79 4.79
CA GLU A 78 1.19 -11.15 5.04
C GLU A 78 1.65 -10.73 6.44
N GLU A 79 2.07 -11.72 7.25
CA GLU A 79 2.73 -11.46 8.53
C GLU A 79 4.10 -10.81 8.31
N ALA A 80 4.80 -11.19 7.23
CA ALA A 80 6.09 -10.64 6.85
C ALA A 80 6.02 -9.13 6.55
N ALA A 81 4.89 -8.64 6.05
CA ALA A 81 4.68 -7.22 5.77
C ALA A 81 4.47 -6.36 7.05
N TYR A 82 4.34 -6.97 8.24
CA TYR A 82 4.28 -6.25 9.51
C TYR A 82 5.68 -5.96 10.04
N GLY A 83 6.04 -4.67 10.13
CA GLY A 83 7.38 -4.27 10.59
C GLY A 83 8.51 -4.62 9.59
N ALA A 84 8.15 -4.96 8.35
CA ALA A 84 9.06 -5.18 7.23
C ALA A 84 9.96 -3.98 6.98
N ASP A 85 11.17 -4.20 6.47
CA ASP A 85 11.96 -3.17 5.78
C ASP A 85 11.57 -3.09 4.28
N PRO A 86 12.08 -2.11 3.52
CA PRO A 86 11.74 -1.97 2.10
C PRO A 86 12.07 -3.20 1.27
N ASP A 87 13.21 -3.84 1.54
CA ASP A 87 13.68 -5.01 0.79
C ASP A 87 12.72 -6.20 0.98
N THR A 88 12.25 -6.45 2.22
CA THR A 88 11.25 -7.48 2.50
C THR A 88 9.95 -7.25 1.74
N ILE A 89 9.50 -6.00 1.60
CA ILE A 89 8.30 -5.69 0.80
C ILE A 89 8.57 -5.90 -0.70
N LEU A 90 9.76 -5.54 -1.19
CA LEU A 90 10.15 -5.78 -2.58
C LEU A 90 10.22 -7.27 -2.90
N ASP A 91 10.77 -8.09 -2.01
CA ASP A 91 10.77 -9.55 -2.16
C ASP A 91 9.34 -10.09 -2.33
N LEU A 92 8.37 -9.58 -1.55
CA LEU A 92 6.96 -9.94 -1.69
C LEU A 92 6.39 -9.48 -3.05
N VAL A 93 6.74 -8.26 -3.49
CA VAL A 93 6.34 -7.74 -4.81
C VAL A 93 6.89 -8.61 -5.94
N HIS A 94 8.14 -9.06 -5.85
CA HIS A 94 8.79 -9.89 -6.87
C HIS A 94 8.15 -11.26 -7.04
N MET A 95 7.44 -11.76 -6.03
CA MET A 95 6.74 -13.04 -6.06
C MET A 95 5.32 -12.97 -6.64
N VAL A 96 4.82 -11.78 -6.97
CA VAL A 96 3.47 -11.60 -7.52
C VAL A 96 3.36 -12.20 -8.91
N ASP A 97 2.20 -12.81 -9.19
CA ASP A 97 1.89 -13.44 -10.47
C ASP A 97 2.14 -12.45 -11.65
N PRO A 98 2.92 -12.86 -12.67
CA PRO A 98 3.13 -12.06 -13.88
C PRO A 98 1.86 -11.74 -14.67
N GLU A 99 0.66 -12.20 -14.35
CA GLU A 99 -0.57 -11.73 -14.99
C GLU A 99 -1.22 -10.54 -14.25
N VAL A 100 -0.79 -10.22 -13.01
CA VAL A 100 -1.34 -9.11 -12.21
C VAL A 100 -0.92 -7.75 -12.77
N GLY A 101 -1.87 -6.95 -13.26
CA GLY A 101 -1.58 -5.62 -13.80
C GLY A 101 -1.31 -4.56 -12.72
N THR A 102 -2.13 -4.58 -11.66
CA THR A 102 -2.15 -3.60 -10.58
C THR A 102 -2.05 -4.28 -9.22
N LEU A 103 -0.95 -4.00 -8.52
CA LEU A 103 -0.69 -4.48 -7.16
C LEU A 103 -0.85 -3.34 -6.15
N VAL A 104 -1.60 -3.57 -5.09
CA VAL A 104 -1.67 -2.66 -3.93
C VAL A 104 -0.95 -3.28 -2.75
N VAL A 105 -0.04 -2.52 -2.13
CA VAL A 105 0.63 -2.90 -0.88
C VAL A 105 0.13 -2.00 0.25
N VAL A 106 -0.49 -2.59 1.27
CA VAL A 106 -0.97 -1.88 2.46
C VAL A 106 -0.11 -2.23 3.67
N GLY A 107 0.66 -1.26 4.15
CA GLY A 107 1.68 -1.49 5.17
C GLY A 107 1.86 -0.36 6.18
N HIS A 108 3.04 -0.33 6.79
CA HIS A 108 3.37 0.54 7.93
C HIS A 108 4.52 1.49 7.60
N ASN A 109 4.56 2.62 8.31
CA ASN A 109 5.77 3.44 8.32
C ASN A 109 6.80 2.84 9.30
N PRO A 110 8.10 3.07 9.06
CA PRO A 110 8.68 3.97 8.05
C PRO A 110 8.72 3.42 6.62
N THR A 111 8.48 2.12 6.45
CA THR A 111 8.71 1.37 5.20
C THR A 111 7.93 1.88 4.01
N MET A 112 6.63 2.18 4.17
CA MET A 112 5.82 2.72 3.06
C MET A 112 6.33 4.09 2.60
N ALA A 113 6.76 4.94 3.54
CA ALA A 113 7.36 6.23 3.21
C ALA A 113 8.69 6.06 2.46
N GLN A 114 9.53 5.11 2.90
CA GLN A 114 10.82 4.83 2.26
C GLN A 114 10.64 4.31 0.84
N LEU A 115 9.77 3.32 0.63
CA LEU A 115 9.46 2.80 -0.71
C LEU A 115 8.90 3.90 -1.62
N ALA A 116 7.92 4.67 -1.14
CA ALA A 116 7.40 5.80 -1.90
C ALA A 116 8.52 6.75 -2.33
N ALA A 117 9.42 7.11 -1.41
CA ALA A 117 10.53 8.02 -1.69
C ALA A 117 11.53 7.45 -2.73
N LEU A 118 11.85 6.16 -2.62
CA LEU A 118 12.76 5.45 -3.52
C LEU A 118 12.20 5.43 -4.95
N PHE A 119 10.92 5.07 -5.11
CA PHE A 119 10.31 4.97 -6.43
C PHE A 119 9.95 6.32 -7.06
N THR A 120 9.67 7.36 -6.27
CA THR A 120 9.42 8.70 -6.81
C THR A 120 10.69 9.52 -7.02
N GLY A 121 11.87 8.98 -6.69
CA GLY A 121 13.15 9.70 -6.76
C GLY A 121 13.20 10.94 -5.86
N SER A 122 12.31 11.05 -4.87
CA SER A 122 12.14 12.24 -4.03
C SER A 122 13.16 12.33 -2.88
N GLY A 123 14.14 11.41 -2.82
CA GLY A 123 15.14 11.35 -1.75
C GLY A 123 14.51 10.89 -0.44
N SER A 124 14.54 11.73 0.60
CA SER A 124 13.81 11.47 1.85
C SER A 124 12.51 12.26 1.85
N LEU A 125 11.37 11.59 2.01
CA LEU A 125 10.09 12.28 2.19
C LEU A 125 10.06 13.02 3.53
N THR A 126 9.60 14.26 3.49
CA THR A 126 9.31 15.04 4.71
C THR A 126 8.07 14.53 5.43
N SER A 127 7.11 13.94 4.70
CA SER A 127 5.94 13.29 5.30
C SER A 127 5.32 12.23 4.39
N PHE A 128 4.80 11.16 4.99
CA PHE A 128 3.89 10.21 4.36
C PHE A 128 2.80 9.87 5.40
N PRO A 129 1.70 10.63 5.45
CA PRO A 129 0.71 10.56 6.53
C PRO A 129 -0.05 9.23 6.53
N THR A 130 -0.78 8.94 7.61
CA THR A 130 -1.70 7.79 7.65
C THR A 130 -2.73 7.90 6.52
N GLY A 131 -2.94 6.83 5.76
CA GLY A 131 -3.74 6.87 4.53
C GLY A 131 -3.01 7.47 3.33
N GLY A 132 -1.70 7.75 3.43
CA GLY A 132 -0.89 8.24 2.32
C GLY A 132 -0.77 7.20 1.20
N ILE A 133 -0.79 7.68 -0.04
CA ILE A 133 -0.78 6.86 -1.26
C ILE A 133 0.38 7.31 -2.16
N ALA A 134 1.09 6.35 -2.73
CA ALA A 134 1.94 6.56 -3.90
C ALA A 134 1.52 5.63 -5.03
N ILE A 135 1.56 6.14 -6.26
CA ILE A 135 1.28 5.41 -7.49
C ILE A 135 2.57 5.33 -8.30
N ILE A 136 2.96 4.11 -8.66
CA ILE A 136 4.19 3.81 -9.39
C ILE A 136 3.82 3.04 -10.65
N ASP A 137 4.17 3.59 -11.80
CA ASP A 137 4.05 2.93 -13.10
C ASP A 137 5.43 2.37 -13.48
N LEU A 138 5.55 1.05 -13.40
CA LEU A 138 6.76 0.28 -13.69
C LEU A 138 6.80 -0.14 -15.15
N GLU A 139 7.98 -0.08 -15.77
CA GLU A 139 8.21 -0.48 -17.16
C GLU A 139 8.74 -1.92 -17.29
N VAL A 140 8.80 -2.63 -16.16
CA VAL A 140 9.34 -3.98 -16.00
C VAL A 140 8.30 -4.93 -15.40
N GLU A 141 8.60 -6.23 -15.44
CA GLU A 141 7.82 -7.24 -14.73
C GLU A 141 8.09 -7.18 -13.22
N TRP A 142 7.19 -7.78 -12.42
CA TRP A 142 7.28 -7.78 -10.97
C TRP A 142 8.63 -8.29 -10.44
N LEU A 143 9.18 -9.35 -11.03
CA LEU A 143 10.49 -9.92 -10.67
C LEU A 143 11.66 -8.92 -10.76
N TYR A 144 11.52 -7.85 -11.55
CA TYR A 144 12.56 -6.85 -11.76
C TYR A 144 12.17 -5.48 -11.17
N ALA A 145 11.07 -5.41 -10.42
CA ALA A 145 10.57 -4.16 -9.87
C ALA A 145 11.55 -3.58 -8.84
N GLU A 146 12.22 -2.50 -9.22
CA GLU A 146 13.24 -1.83 -8.40
C GLU A 146 13.14 -0.31 -8.57
N PRO A 147 13.64 0.49 -7.60
CA PRO A 147 13.75 1.94 -7.78
C PRO A 147 14.48 2.29 -9.09
N GLY A 148 13.88 3.17 -9.89
CA GLY A 148 14.41 3.55 -11.21
C GLY A 148 13.95 2.69 -12.39
N THR A 149 13.14 1.65 -12.16
CA THR A 149 12.53 0.82 -13.24
C THR A 149 11.16 1.34 -13.69
N GLY A 150 10.80 2.55 -13.28
CA GLY A 150 9.53 3.19 -13.57
C GLY A 150 9.48 4.63 -13.07
N THR A 151 8.27 5.19 -13.05
CA THR A 151 8.02 6.55 -12.54
C THR A 151 6.95 6.50 -11.46
N GLY A 152 7.12 7.31 -10.41
CA GLY A 152 6.21 7.34 -9.29
C GLY A 152 5.77 8.75 -8.92
N ARG A 153 4.56 8.87 -8.37
CA ARG A 153 4.02 10.09 -7.76
C ARG A 153 3.35 9.80 -6.43
N ILE A 154 3.40 10.76 -5.52
CA ILE A 154 2.66 10.71 -4.24
C ILE A 154 1.39 11.52 -4.41
N LEU A 155 0.28 11.00 -3.92
CA LEU A 155 -0.98 11.73 -3.90
C LEU A 155 -1.01 12.60 -2.63
N THR A 156 -1.21 13.90 -2.82
CA THR A 156 -1.28 14.92 -1.75
C THR A 156 -2.71 15.36 -1.51
#